data_AF-A0A7V2LKH1-F1
#
_entry.id   AF-A0A7V2LKH1-F1
#
_cell.length_a   1.000
_cell.length_b   1.000
_cell.length_c   1.000
_cell.angle_alpha   90.00
_cell.angle_beta   90.00
_cell.angle_gamma   90.00
#
_symmetry.space_group_name_H-M   'P 1'
#
loop_
_entity.id
_entity.type
_entity.pdbx_description
1 polymer ?
#
loop_
_entity_poly.entity_id
_entity_poly.type
_entity_poly.pdbx_seq_one_letter_code
_entity_poly.pdbx_strand_id
1 'polypeptide(L)'
;VQGDGRAYRFLHESSDAIVAWAEAGAPTLALDTTEAWVVDRLGDARLVRDGLASDADGRSDGALTLKLSLDPIVIWPIHAPGAADG
;
A
#
# COMPACT_ATOMS: atom_id res chain seq x y z
N VAL A 1 -4.77 -1.99 8.61
CA VAL A 1 -5.11 -3.30 8.02
C VAL A 1 -6.47 -3.71 8.54
N GLN A 2 -7.35 -4.20 7.67
CA GLN A 2 -8.65 -4.76 8.02
C GLN A 2 -8.62 -6.27 7.79
N GLY A 3 -8.77 -7.05 8.87
CA GLY A 3 -8.62 -8.51 8.88
C GLY A 3 -7.24 -8.98 9.39
N ASP A 4 -6.93 -10.27 9.19
CA ASP A 4 -5.72 -10.94 9.71
C ASP A 4 -4.47 -10.64 8.87
N GLY A 5 -4.02 -9.39 8.85
CA GLY A 5 -2.78 -8.99 8.20
C GLY A 5 -1.88 -8.13 9.06
N ARG A 6 -0.61 -8.03 8.67
CA ARG A 6 0.39 -7.17 9.31
C ARG A 6 0.88 -6.11 8.34
N ALA A 7 1.26 -4.97 8.91
CA ALA A 7 1.97 -3.92 8.21
C ALA A 7 3.01 -3.30 9.15
N TYR A 8 4.23 -3.14 8.66
CA TYR A 8 5.30 -2.43 9.33
C TYR A 8 5.73 -1.26 8.48
N ARG A 9 5.82 -0.08 9.08
CA ARG A 9 6.29 1.13 8.44
C ARG A 9 7.76 1.36 8.78
N PHE A 10 8.54 1.65 7.77
CA PHE A 10 9.96 1.97 7.83
C PHE A 10 10.15 3.36 7.23
N LEU A 11 11.03 4.14 7.83
CA LEU A 11 11.50 5.38 7.23
C LEU A 11 12.67 5.05 6.31
N HIS A 12 12.56 5.38 5.03
CA HIS A 12 13.64 5.27 4.05
C HIS A 12 13.94 6.66 3.50
N GLU A 13 15.03 7.26 3.97
CA GLU A 13 15.37 8.66 3.70
C GLU A 13 14.23 9.59 4.12
N SER A 14 13.65 10.35 3.18
CA SER A 14 12.52 11.26 3.39
C SER A 14 11.18 10.65 2.95
N SER A 15 11.07 9.32 2.86
CA SER A 15 9.86 8.65 2.40
C SER A 15 9.54 7.41 3.22
N ASP A 16 8.24 7.15 3.38
CA ASP A 16 7.77 5.93 4.03
C ASP A 16 7.90 4.73 3.08
N ALA A 17 8.39 3.62 3.63
CA ALA A 17 8.26 2.29 3.03
C ALA A 17 7.43 1.41 3.97
N ILE A 18 6.43 0.73 3.44
CA ILE A 18 5.55 -0.15 4.22
C ILE A 18 5.72 -1.58 3.73
N VAL A 19 6.04 -2.50 4.64
CA VAL A 19 6.01 -3.94 4.35
C VAL A 19 4.72 -4.51 4.91
N ALA A 20 3.91 -5.16 4.07
CA ALA A 20 2.62 -5.70 4.48
C ALA A 20 2.36 -7.10 3.91
N TRP A 21 1.64 -7.93 4.68
CA TRP A 21 1.22 -9.28 4.29
C TRP A 21 -0.02 -9.73 5.07
N ALA A 22 -0.67 -10.78 4.59
CA ALA A 22 -1.72 -11.49 5.29
C ALA A 22 -1.12 -12.59 6.18
N GLU A 23 -1.57 -12.73 7.41
CA GLU A 23 -1.33 -13.92 8.23
C GLU A 23 -2.32 -15.03 7.89
N ALA A 24 -3.56 -14.67 7.51
CA ALA A 24 -4.59 -15.56 7.01
C ALA A 24 -5.62 -14.80 6.16
N GLY A 25 -6.38 -15.53 5.35
CA GLY A 25 -7.49 -14.96 4.57
C GLY A 25 -7.04 -13.98 3.48
N ALA A 26 -7.87 -12.98 3.21
CA ALA A 26 -7.62 -11.94 2.20
C ALA A 26 -7.88 -10.53 2.79
N PRO A 27 -7.09 -10.10 3.79
CA PRO A 27 -7.23 -8.80 4.42
C PRO A 27 -6.86 -7.68 3.45
N THR A 28 -7.29 -6.45 3.79
CA THR A 28 -6.98 -5.25 3.03
C THR A 28 -6.19 -4.23 3.85
N LEU A 29 -5.41 -3.39 3.18
CA LEU A 29 -4.70 -2.26 3.74
C LEU A 29 -5.10 -0.99 3.01
N ALA A 30 -5.77 -0.08 3.71
CA ALA A 30 -6.01 1.28 3.22
C ALA A 30 -4.81 2.19 3.56
N LEU A 31 -4.45 3.04 2.61
CA LEU A 31 -3.37 4.00 2.68
C LEU A 31 -3.91 5.40 2.40
N ASP A 32 -3.42 6.39 3.14
CA ASP A 32 -3.76 7.81 2.91
C ASP A 32 -2.89 8.39 1.77
N THR A 33 -3.10 7.85 0.57
CA THR A 33 -2.52 8.30 -0.69
C THR A 33 -3.40 7.81 -1.84
N THR A 34 -3.35 8.52 -2.97
CA THR A 34 -3.98 8.10 -4.21
C THR A 34 -3.10 7.21 -5.09
N GLU A 35 -1.78 7.15 -4.85
CA GLU A 35 -0.86 6.35 -5.67
C GLU A 35 0.25 5.72 -4.84
N ALA A 36 0.67 4.50 -5.19
CA ALA A 36 1.82 3.84 -4.57
C ALA A 36 2.54 2.91 -5.55
N TRP A 37 3.87 2.84 -5.43
CA TRP A 37 4.62 1.71 -5.98
C TRP A 37 4.44 0.50 -5.07
N VAL A 38 4.10 -0.64 -5.65
CA VAL A 38 4.03 -1.93 -4.95
C VAL A 38 5.01 -2.87 -5.60
N VAL A 39 5.92 -3.43 -4.79
CA VAL A 39 6.90 -4.44 -5.21
C VAL A 39 6.58 -5.73 -4.48
N ASP A 40 6.47 -6.82 -5.25
CA ASP A 40 6.27 -8.14 -4.68
C ASP A 40 7.57 -8.81 -4.22
N ARG A 41 7.46 -10.02 -3.67
CA ARG A 41 8.61 -10.77 -3.17
C ARG A 41 9.64 -11.16 -4.23
N LEU A 42 9.30 -11.09 -5.52
CA LEU A 42 10.20 -11.38 -6.64
C LEU A 42 10.90 -10.11 -7.16
N GLY A 43 10.48 -8.94 -6.69
CA GLY A 43 11.02 -7.65 -7.12
C GLY A 43 10.22 -7.00 -8.24
N ASP A 44 9.05 -7.55 -8.62
CA ASP A 44 8.24 -6.97 -9.68
C ASP A 44 7.50 -5.73 -9.16
N ALA A 45 7.87 -4.56 -9.72
CA ALA A 45 7.32 -3.26 -9.35
C ALA A 45 6.12 -2.89 -10.23
N ARG A 46 5.03 -2.45 -9.61
CA ARG A 46 3.89 -1.85 -10.32
C ARG A 46 3.36 -0.61 -9.61
N LEU A 47 2.88 0.34 -10.39
CA LEU A 47 2.16 1.50 -9.88
C LEU A 47 0.69 1.14 -9.68
N VAL A 48 0.18 1.38 -8.48
CA VAL A 48 -1.23 1.18 -8.11
C VAL A 48 -1.83 2.54 -7.83
N ARG A 49 -3.06 2.76 -8.32
CA ARG A 49 -3.77 4.03 -8.13
C ARG A 49 -5.19 3.82 -7.63
N ASP A 50 -5.62 4.72 -6.76
CA ASP A 50 -7.00 4.92 -6.31
C ASP A 50 -7.94 5.04 -7.53
N GLY A 51 -9.12 4.42 -7.45
CA GLY A 51 -10.14 4.46 -8.50
C GLY A 51 -9.90 3.56 -9.72
N LEU A 52 -8.79 2.81 -9.76
CA LEU A 52 -8.49 1.89 -10.86
C LEU A 52 -8.72 0.43 -10.45
N ALA A 53 -8.73 -0.48 -11.43
CA ALA A 53 -8.93 -1.92 -11.19
C ALA A 53 -7.90 -2.57 -10.23
N SER A 54 -6.78 -1.89 -9.98
CA SER A 54 -5.72 -2.30 -9.07
C SER A 54 -6.00 -1.91 -7.61
N ASP A 55 -6.89 -0.95 -7.38
CA ASP A 55 -7.41 -0.61 -6.07
C ASP A 55 -8.51 -1.60 -5.67
N ALA A 56 -8.45 -2.06 -4.42
CA ALA A 56 -9.21 -3.20 -3.95
C ALA A 56 -10.67 -2.87 -3.66
N ASP A 57 -10.98 -1.62 -3.31
CA ASP A 57 -12.36 -1.17 -3.11
C ASP A 57 -12.97 -0.54 -4.37
N GLY A 58 -12.12 -0.13 -5.32
CA GLY A 58 -12.50 0.36 -6.64
C GLY A 58 -13.14 1.74 -6.60
N ARG A 59 -12.98 2.48 -5.50
CA ARG A 59 -13.49 3.84 -5.31
C ARG A 59 -12.40 4.81 -5.71
N SER A 60 -12.79 6.03 -6.06
CA SER A 60 -11.85 7.16 -6.15
C SER A 60 -12.22 8.12 -5.04
N ASP A 61 -11.77 7.81 -3.82
CA ASP A 61 -12.11 8.54 -2.60
C ASP A 61 -10.90 9.17 -1.91
N GLY A 62 -9.73 9.12 -2.54
CA GLY A 62 -8.49 9.66 -2.01
C GLY A 62 -7.67 8.67 -1.21
N ALA A 63 -8.16 7.45 -1.00
CA ALA A 63 -7.48 6.41 -0.24
C ALA A 63 -7.23 5.15 -1.10
N LEU A 64 -5.97 4.74 -1.22
CA LEU A 64 -5.62 3.53 -1.93
C LEU A 64 -5.83 2.30 -1.03
N THR A 65 -6.63 1.33 -1.47
CA THR A 65 -6.84 0.06 -0.77
C THR A 65 -6.13 -1.08 -1.50
N LEU A 66 -5.28 -1.81 -0.79
CA LEU A 66 -4.53 -2.95 -1.30
C LEU A 66 -5.05 -4.27 -0.73
N LYS A 67 -5.21 -5.30 -1.58
CA LYS A 67 -5.39 -6.68 -1.12
C LYS A 67 -4.04 -7.25 -0.69
N LEU A 68 -3.99 -7.82 0.50
CA LEU A 68 -2.80 -8.50 1.00
C LEU A 68 -2.88 -10.00 0.70
N SER A 69 -1.71 -10.59 0.51
CA SER A 69 -1.54 -12.03 0.32
C SER A 69 -0.60 -12.58 1.38
N LEU A 70 -0.46 -13.91 1.46
CA LEU A 70 0.53 -14.54 2.35
C LEU A 70 1.97 -14.14 1.98
N ASP A 71 2.22 -13.85 0.71
CA ASP A 71 3.51 -13.31 0.27
C ASP A 71 3.58 -11.81 0.62
N PRO A 72 4.68 -11.37 1.25
CA PRO A 72 4.86 -9.97 1.61
C PRO A 72 5.07 -9.09 0.38
N ILE A 73 4.56 -7.87 0.47
CA ILE A 73 4.78 -6.80 -0.49
C ILE A 73 5.45 -5.61 0.20
N VAL A 74 6.25 -4.87 -0.55
CA VAL A 74 6.77 -3.55 -0.16
C VAL A 74 5.99 -2.49 -0.90
N ILE A 75 5.60 -1.45 -0.18
CA ILE A 75 4.75 -0.36 -0.67
C ILE A 75 5.51 0.94 -0.43
N TRP A 76 5.65 1.75 -1.47
CA TRP A 76 6.13 3.13 -1.38
C TRP A 76 4.97 4.06 -1.73
N PRO A 77 4.28 4.63 -0.73
CA PRO A 77 3.27 5.65 -0.95
C PRO A 77 3.86 6.86 -1.67
N ILE A 78 3.13 7.39 -2.66
CA ILE A 78 3.49 8.63 -3.34
C ILE A 78 2.68 9.74 -2.70
N HIS A 79 3.34 10.61 -1.95
CA HIS A 79 2.71 11.80 -1.41
C HIS A 79 2.91 12.97 -2.38
N ALA A 80 1.89 13.81 -2.55
CA ALA A 80 2.05 15.05 -3.28
C ALA A 80 3.17 15.89 -2.61
N PRO A 81 4.04 16.56 -3.38
CA PRO A 81 5.05 17.44 -2.80
C PRO A 81 4.35 18.49 -1.93
N GLY A 82 4.58 18.44 -0.62
CA GLY A 82 3.95 19.31 0.39
C GLY A 82 3.17 18.59 1.51
N ALA A 83 3.01 17.26 1.45
CA ALA A 83 2.37 16.49 2.52
C ALA A 83 3.35 15.94 3.58
N ALA A 84 4.63 16.32 3.51
CA ALA A 84 5.56 16.08 4.60
C ALA A 84 5.30 17.09 5.72
N ASP A 85 5.09 16.56 6.92
CA ASP A 85 5.06 17.21 8.25
C ASP A 85 3.71 17.81 8.70
N GLY A 86 2.90 16.95 9.33
CA GLY A 86 1.81 17.31 10.26
C GLY A 86 1.83 16.40 11.47
#